data_AF-A0A3E5ANI8-F1
#
_entry.id   AF-A0A3E5ANI8-F1
#
_cell.length_a   1.000
_cell.length_b   1.000
_cell.length_c   1.000
_cell.angle_alpha   90.00
_cell.angle_beta   90.00
_cell.angle_gamma   90.00
#
_symmetry.space_group_name_H-M   'P 1'
#
loop_
_entity.id
_entity.type
_entity.pdbx_description
1 polymer ?
#
loop_
_entity_poly.entity_id
_entity_poly.type
_entity_poly.pdbx_seq_one_letter_code
_entity_poly.pdbx_strand_id
1 'polypeptide(L)'
;MGIFDAFKKKENDEPASFVLGVEDRFALLNTKDIVVVGYVKGTVRVGAAVYVTNFSDDEEGEILLTTVLGIELEPGKRADEAKDCHVGLKLECAADFPFRCGTVLYSRQASVSDVHDAYVKALGNQMVFHRQIELTQDELDRMSITDGAEMWRLYSWYRCKVLPTATDADRAKDMQKIAKLAEAIVTKMLSVSQIYCVYSKITGEPAMFSETVDQKDGTYMCTPPDIWILTKPYKDVIGATFPAEKYEIREIKNDQSNAISDFFGSIFYMNGACGVRVVNSNTSISAEKIVEKPDFSNLPEINRPVMNPDLERWILLIAELGHPDTPDKELIYKLYFSFMSRELVKAKFLIPMKADNDMPSPDENGKVVIEKDTTIALATIEGKHGRPAVRMFTDWKRLRQGMKGEGWNGFIQPIEGMIGSFDCAINLTEYDKAGCYIDEEMFMGFN
;
A
#
# COMPACT_ATOMS: atom_id res chain seq x y z
N MET A 1 -42.40 34.01 46.85
CA MET A 1 -42.24 33.12 45.68
C MET A 1 -42.92 33.77 44.50
N GLY A 2 -42.14 34.37 43.60
CA GLY A 2 -42.64 34.96 42.36
C GLY A 2 -42.58 33.92 41.24
N ILE A 3 -43.70 33.72 40.55
CA ILE A 3 -43.93 32.73 39.48
C ILE A 3 -43.22 33.13 38.16
N PHE A 4 -42.25 34.04 38.21
CA PHE A 4 -41.49 34.55 37.06
C PHE A 4 -39.96 34.44 37.19
N ASP A 5 -39.46 33.67 38.17
CA ASP A 5 -38.02 33.32 38.29
C ASP A 5 -37.67 31.92 37.73
N ALA A 6 -38.63 31.24 37.10
CA ALA A 6 -38.45 29.85 36.62
C ALA A 6 -38.00 29.71 35.16
N PHE A 7 -37.73 30.81 34.44
CA PHE A 7 -37.28 30.78 33.05
C PHE A 7 -36.05 31.67 32.79
N LYS A 8 -35.03 31.58 33.66
CA LYS A 8 -33.67 31.73 33.13
C LYS A 8 -33.46 30.58 32.15
N LYS A 9 -33.42 30.90 30.85
CA LYS A 9 -32.77 30.05 29.85
C LYS A 9 -31.51 29.50 30.50
N LYS A 10 -31.46 28.18 30.72
CA LYS A 10 -30.18 27.49 30.75
C LYS A 10 -29.52 27.92 29.44
N GLU A 11 -28.39 28.62 29.51
CA GLU A 11 -27.45 28.60 28.40
C GLU A 11 -27.34 27.14 27.99
N ASN A 12 -27.43 26.88 26.68
CA ASN A 12 -27.24 25.54 26.15
C ASN A 12 -25.89 25.03 26.67
N ASP A 13 -25.92 24.21 27.71
CA ASP A 13 -24.87 23.27 28.09
C ASP A 13 -24.83 22.22 26.98
N GLU A 14 -24.42 22.63 25.77
CA GLU A 14 -23.84 21.68 24.86
C GLU A 14 -22.60 21.14 25.58
N PRO A 15 -22.48 19.82 25.76
CA PRO A 15 -21.32 19.25 26.44
C PRO A 15 -20.09 19.73 25.69
N ALA A 16 -19.18 20.42 26.39
CA ALA A 16 -18.00 20.97 25.78
C ALA A 16 -17.22 19.85 25.08
N SER A 17 -17.14 19.93 23.75
CA SER A 17 -16.28 19.03 22.99
C SER A 17 -14.83 19.39 23.28
N PHE A 18 -14.00 18.38 23.54
CA PHE A 18 -12.56 18.54 23.59
C PHE A 18 -11.86 17.39 22.89
N VAL A 19 -10.68 17.68 22.33
CA VAL A 19 -9.69 16.72 21.87
C VAL A 19 -8.29 17.18 22.28
N LEU A 20 -7.41 16.23 22.57
CA LEU A 20 -5.98 16.44 22.80
C LEU A 20 -5.21 15.26 22.21
N GLY A 21 -4.27 15.56 21.31
CA GLY A 21 -3.25 14.60 20.89
C GLY A 21 -2.08 14.63 21.87
N VAL A 22 -1.69 13.48 22.39
CA VAL A 22 -0.58 13.32 23.34
C VAL A 22 0.74 13.53 22.62
N GLU A 23 1.52 14.49 23.09
CA GLU A 23 2.87 14.78 22.61
C GLU A 23 3.92 14.04 23.46
N ASP A 24 3.68 13.89 24.77
CA ASP A 24 4.56 13.14 25.68
C ASP A 24 3.80 12.59 26.91
N ARG A 25 4.41 11.63 27.59
CA ARG A 25 3.87 10.94 28.77
C ARG A 25 4.90 10.85 29.89
N PHE A 26 4.44 11.06 31.12
CA PHE A 26 5.21 10.89 32.34
C PHE A 26 4.51 9.92 33.29
N ALA A 27 5.22 8.87 33.70
CA ALA A 27 4.77 7.98 34.76
C ALA A 27 4.99 8.63 36.13
N LEU A 28 4.02 8.50 37.03
CA LEU A 28 4.13 8.98 38.39
C LEU A 28 4.60 7.86 39.33
N LEU A 29 5.42 8.21 40.32
CA LEU A 29 5.92 7.26 41.30
C LEU A 29 4.80 6.75 42.21
N ASN A 30 4.79 5.44 42.48
CA ASN A 30 3.88 4.78 43.44
C ASN A 30 2.38 4.94 43.13
N THR A 31 2.00 5.18 41.88
CA THR A 31 0.60 5.21 41.44
C THR A 31 0.48 4.68 40.01
N LYS A 32 -0.73 4.28 39.62
CA LYS A 32 -1.09 3.97 38.22
C LYS A 32 -1.56 5.20 37.44
N ASP A 33 -1.62 6.36 38.09
CA ASP A 33 -1.88 7.63 37.41
C ASP A 33 -0.69 8.02 36.54
N ILE A 34 -0.97 8.75 35.46
CA ILE A 34 0.06 9.31 34.58
C ILE A 34 -0.21 10.78 34.33
N VAL A 35 0.79 11.48 33.81
CA VAL A 35 0.61 12.81 33.21
C VAL A 35 0.86 12.69 31.71
N VAL A 36 -0.04 13.25 30.90
CA VAL A 36 0.16 13.43 29.46
C VAL A 36 0.23 14.92 29.15
N VAL A 37 1.00 15.30 28.15
CA VAL A 37 1.09 16.68 27.65
C VAL A 37 0.63 16.77 26.21
N GLY A 38 0.00 17.89 25.87
CA GLY A 38 -0.45 18.17 24.50
C GLY A 38 -1.30 19.43 24.42
N TYR A 39 -1.76 19.75 23.21
CA TYR A 39 -2.65 20.88 22.96
C TYR A 39 -4.12 20.45 23.06
N VAL A 40 -4.87 21.06 23.97
CA VAL A 40 -6.34 20.93 24.02
C VAL A 40 -6.94 21.82 22.96
N LYS A 41 -7.79 21.25 22.09
CA LYS A 41 -8.77 21.98 21.28
C LYS A 41 -10.14 21.78 21.93
N GLY A 42 -10.87 22.86 22.21
CA GLY A 42 -12.09 22.81 23.01
C GLY A 42 -11.82 23.04 24.50
N THR A 43 -12.64 22.48 25.39
CA THR A 43 -12.57 22.78 26.83
C THR A 43 -12.59 21.51 27.68
N VAL A 44 -11.63 21.39 28.60
CA VAL A 44 -11.51 20.26 29.54
C VAL A 44 -11.47 20.78 30.98
N ARG A 45 -12.08 20.03 31.90
CA ARG A 45 -12.16 20.37 33.33
C ARG A 45 -11.66 19.21 34.19
N VAL A 46 -11.18 19.52 35.39
CA VAL A 46 -10.91 18.50 36.40
C VAL A 46 -12.20 17.74 36.74
N GLY A 47 -12.11 16.43 36.84
CA GLY A 47 -13.25 15.52 37.01
C GLY A 47 -13.94 15.10 35.71
N ALA A 48 -13.50 15.61 34.54
CA ALA A 48 -14.06 15.17 33.26
C ALA A 48 -13.69 13.71 32.96
N ALA A 49 -14.69 12.93 32.54
CA ALA A 49 -14.48 11.61 31.96
C ALA A 49 -14.05 11.74 30.49
N VAL A 50 -13.00 11.03 30.11
CA VAL A 50 -12.35 11.15 28.80
C VAL A 50 -12.10 9.79 28.18
N TYR A 51 -12.31 9.70 26.88
CA TYR A 51 -11.94 8.53 26.08
C TYR A 51 -10.50 8.68 25.62
N VAL A 52 -9.75 7.60 25.63
CA VAL A 52 -8.36 7.52 25.17
C VAL A 52 -8.29 6.43 24.10
N THR A 53 -7.69 6.76 22.96
CA THR A 53 -7.52 5.81 21.86
C THR A 53 -6.19 5.98 21.17
N ASN A 54 -5.63 4.89 20.66
CA ASN A 54 -4.59 4.92 19.65
C ASN A 54 -5.25 4.79 18.28
N PHE A 55 -5.63 5.93 17.70
CA PHE A 55 -6.35 5.98 16.41
C PHE A 55 -5.63 5.20 15.30
N SER A 56 -4.30 5.19 15.34
CA SER A 56 -3.43 4.64 14.31
C SER A 56 -3.20 3.13 14.40
N ASP A 57 -3.72 2.44 15.42
CA ASP A 57 -3.49 1.01 15.62
C ASP A 57 -3.82 0.18 14.36
N ASP A 58 -2.90 -0.71 14.01
CA ASP A 58 -3.04 -1.57 12.82
C ASP A 58 -4.14 -2.62 13.00
N GLU A 59 -4.45 -2.94 14.26
CA GLU A 59 -5.46 -3.91 14.70
C GLU A 59 -6.61 -3.21 15.45
N GLU A 60 -7.58 -3.96 15.98
CA GLU A 60 -8.60 -3.38 16.87
C GLU A 60 -7.96 -2.85 18.17
N GLY A 61 -7.85 -1.53 18.26
CA GLY A 61 -7.31 -0.85 19.43
C GLY A 61 -8.29 -0.79 20.60
N GLU A 62 -7.76 -0.79 21.81
CA GLU A 62 -8.54 -0.60 23.02
C GLU A 62 -8.96 0.87 23.18
N ILE A 63 -10.18 1.10 23.69
CA ILE A 63 -10.62 2.42 24.14
C ILE A 63 -10.63 2.43 25.66
N LEU A 64 -9.78 3.25 26.26
CA LEU A 64 -9.79 3.49 27.71
C LEU A 64 -10.73 4.65 28.04
N LEU A 65 -11.59 4.46 29.04
CA LEU A 65 -12.33 5.54 29.69
C LEU A 65 -11.67 5.85 31.04
N THR A 66 -11.21 7.09 31.22
CA THR A 66 -10.53 7.54 32.45
C THR A 66 -11.01 8.94 32.87
N THR A 67 -10.55 9.43 34.02
CA THR A 67 -10.89 10.74 34.59
C THR A 67 -9.68 11.67 34.61
N VAL A 68 -9.89 12.94 34.26
CA VAL A 68 -8.88 14.00 34.47
C VAL A 68 -8.83 14.38 35.94
N LEU A 69 -7.76 14.03 36.65
CA LEU A 69 -7.56 14.32 38.07
C LEU A 69 -6.95 15.70 38.33
N GLY A 70 -6.33 16.30 37.32
CA GLY A 70 -5.66 17.59 37.45
C GLY A 70 -5.26 18.16 36.10
N ILE A 71 -5.25 19.49 36.02
CA ILE A 71 -4.80 20.24 34.86
C ILE A 71 -3.68 21.19 35.31
N GLU A 72 -2.60 21.20 34.56
CA GLU A 72 -1.47 22.09 34.76
C GLU A 72 -1.19 22.86 33.46
N LEU A 73 -1.21 24.19 33.51
CA LEU A 73 -0.99 25.04 32.34
C LEU A 73 0.50 25.29 32.08
N GLU A 74 1.26 25.37 33.17
CA GLU A 74 2.71 25.60 33.22
C GLU A 74 3.24 24.89 34.48
N PRO A 75 4.54 24.55 34.55
CA PRO A 75 5.13 23.92 35.73
C PRO A 75 4.71 24.58 37.06
N GLY A 76 3.97 23.85 37.89
CA GLY A 76 3.45 24.28 39.19
C GLY A 76 2.16 25.13 39.16
N LYS A 77 1.62 25.47 37.99
CA LYS A 77 0.43 26.31 37.80
C LYS A 77 -0.81 25.47 37.48
N ARG A 78 -1.50 25.05 38.53
CA ARG A 78 -2.74 24.26 38.43
C ARG A 78 -3.93 25.11 37.99
N ALA A 79 -4.85 24.47 37.28
CA ALA A 79 -6.14 25.04 36.89
C ALA A 79 -7.25 24.00 37.05
N ASP A 80 -8.49 24.47 37.22
CA ASP A 80 -9.68 23.61 37.24
C ASP A 80 -10.28 23.41 35.84
N GLU A 81 -9.89 24.27 34.89
CA GLU A 81 -10.33 24.28 33.50
C GLU A 81 -9.18 24.72 32.58
N ALA A 82 -9.11 24.14 31.38
CA ALA A 82 -8.29 24.61 30.28
C ALA A 82 -9.09 24.67 28.98
N LYS A 83 -8.78 25.66 28.14
CA LYS A 83 -9.42 25.88 26.84
C LYS A 83 -8.40 26.32 25.79
N ASP A 84 -8.38 25.62 24.65
CA ASP A 84 -7.61 25.98 23.46
C ASP A 84 -6.12 26.30 23.75
N CYS A 85 -5.46 25.49 24.59
CA CYS A 85 -4.10 25.72 25.06
C CYS A 85 -3.29 24.42 25.30
N HIS A 86 -1.98 24.55 25.44
CA HIS A 86 -1.12 23.44 25.91
C HIS A 86 -1.29 23.22 27.40
N VAL A 87 -1.34 21.96 27.80
CA VAL A 87 -1.54 21.53 29.18
C VAL A 87 -0.78 20.24 29.49
N GLY A 88 -0.54 20.01 30.78
CA GLY A 88 -0.35 18.69 31.36
C GLY A 88 -1.65 18.21 32.01
N LEU A 89 -2.14 17.04 31.61
CA LEU A 89 -3.32 16.39 32.21
C LEU A 89 -2.88 15.20 33.04
N LYS A 90 -3.24 15.20 34.32
CA LYS A 90 -3.11 14.01 35.17
C LYS A 90 -4.33 13.10 34.94
N LEU A 91 -4.09 11.85 34.56
CA LEU A 91 -5.13 10.86 34.29
C LEU A 91 -5.17 9.77 35.37
N GLU A 92 -6.37 9.35 35.75
CA GLU A 92 -6.62 8.32 36.74
C GLU A 92 -6.31 6.91 36.20
N CYS A 93 -5.46 6.15 36.91
CA CYS A 93 -5.24 4.72 36.68
C CYS A 93 -4.95 4.32 35.21
N ALA A 94 -4.30 5.20 34.43
CA ALA A 94 -4.13 5.02 32.99
C ALA A 94 -2.76 4.43 32.58
N ALA A 95 -1.90 4.05 33.53
CA ALA A 95 -0.53 3.58 33.26
C ALA A 95 -0.44 2.31 32.40
N ASP A 96 -1.44 1.43 32.46
CA ASP A 96 -1.48 0.16 31.75
C ASP A 96 -1.85 0.32 30.26
N PHE A 97 -2.44 1.46 29.87
CA PHE A 97 -2.73 1.76 28.48
C PHE A 97 -1.45 2.10 27.71
N PRO A 98 -1.27 1.62 26.46
CA PRO A 98 -0.06 1.82 25.67
C PRO A 98 -0.01 3.22 25.04
N PHE A 99 0.08 4.25 25.88
CA PHE A 99 0.28 5.63 25.44
C PHE A 99 1.56 5.79 24.63
N ARG A 100 1.44 6.47 23.50
CA ARG A 100 2.53 6.93 22.64
C ARG A 100 2.21 8.33 22.09
N CYS A 101 3.18 8.98 21.46
CA CYS A 101 2.87 10.23 20.75
C CYS A 101 1.81 9.95 19.67
N GLY A 102 0.79 10.81 19.60
CA GLY A 102 -0.38 10.60 18.75
C GLY A 102 -1.53 9.84 19.41
N THR A 103 -1.38 9.28 20.62
CA THR A 103 -2.56 8.84 21.40
C THR A 103 -3.52 10.03 21.57
N VAL A 104 -4.83 9.83 21.43
CA VAL A 104 -5.80 10.93 21.49
C VAL A 104 -6.72 10.77 22.70
N LEU A 105 -6.82 11.84 23.49
CA LEU A 105 -7.85 12.03 24.50
C LEU A 105 -9.00 12.83 23.90
N TYR A 106 -10.23 12.41 24.11
CA TYR A 106 -11.39 13.10 23.55
C TYR A 106 -12.65 12.94 24.39
N SER A 107 -13.52 13.95 24.28
CA SER A 107 -14.90 13.88 24.79
C SER A 107 -15.78 12.99 23.92
N ARG A 108 -16.89 12.49 24.46
CA ARG A 108 -17.86 11.67 23.70
C ARG A 108 -18.39 12.35 22.43
N GLN A 109 -18.43 13.68 22.43
CA GLN A 109 -18.98 14.52 21.36
C GLN A 109 -17.96 14.83 20.27
N ALA A 110 -16.68 14.47 20.46
CA ALA A 110 -15.65 14.72 19.45
C ALA A 110 -15.95 13.95 18.16
N SER A 111 -15.77 14.62 17.03
CA SER A 111 -15.89 13.98 15.73
C SER A 111 -14.67 13.12 15.42
N VAL A 112 -14.82 12.13 14.52
CA VAL A 112 -13.68 11.33 14.03
C VAL A 112 -12.62 12.23 13.37
N SER A 113 -13.04 13.29 12.69
CA SER A 113 -12.11 14.27 12.09
C SER A 113 -11.32 15.04 13.14
N ASP A 114 -11.95 15.45 14.25
CA ASP A 114 -11.23 16.16 15.32
C ASP A 114 -10.22 15.24 16.01
N VAL A 115 -10.56 13.96 16.20
CA VAL A 115 -9.65 12.95 16.75
C VAL A 115 -8.47 12.74 15.80
N HIS A 116 -8.72 12.59 14.51
CA HIS A 116 -7.69 12.47 13.48
C HIS A 116 -6.76 13.69 13.41
N ASP A 117 -7.33 14.90 13.39
CA ASP A 117 -6.56 16.15 13.37
C ASP A 117 -5.66 16.27 14.60
N ALA A 118 -6.16 15.91 15.78
CA ALA A 118 -5.39 15.93 17.02
C ALA A 118 -4.22 14.92 16.99
N TYR A 119 -4.45 13.72 16.46
CA TYR A 119 -3.44 12.70 16.23
C TYR A 119 -2.32 13.21 15.29
N VAL A 120 -2.68 13.70 14.10
CA VAL A 120 -1.72 14.20 13.10
C VAL A 120 -0.94 15.40 13.64
N LYS A 121 -1.61 16.31 14.36
CA LYS A 121 -0.97 17.48 14.96
C LYS A 121 0.06 17.10 16.02
N ALA A 122 -0.24 16.13 16.89
CA ALA A 122 0.70 15.67 17.91
C ALA A 122 1.97 15.07 17.28
N LEU A 123 1.81 14.20 16.26
CA LEU A 123 2.96 13.66 15.51
C LEU A 123 3.77 14.78 14.83
N GLY A 124 3.09 15.71 14.17
CA GLY A 124 3.72 16.84 13.48
C GLY A 124 4.52 17.74 14.42
N ASN A 125 3.96 18.08 15.58
CA ASN A 125 4.62 18.90 16.58
C ASN A 125 5.81 18.17 17.20
N GLN A 126 5.57 17.01 17.80
CA GLN A 126 6.59 16.37 18.63
C GLN A 126 7.60 15.60 17.79
N MET A 127 7.13 14.69 16.92
CA MET A 127 8.03 13.77 16.21
C MET A 127 8.72 14.46 15.04
N VAL A 128 8.04 15.38 14.34
CA VAL A 128 8.59 16.04 13.15
C VAL A 128 9.24 17.38 13.48
N PHE A 129 8.52 18.33 14.06
CA PHE A 129 9.04 19.69 14.28
C PHE A 129 10.15 19.72 15.35
N HIS A 130 9.88 19.15 16.53
CA HIS A 130 10.86 19.16 17.63
C HIS A 130 11.99 18.15 17.44
N ARG A 131 11.67 16.95 16.96
CA ARG A 131 12.63 15.83 16.93
C ARG A 131 13.13 15.45 15.55
N GLN A 132 12.57 16.00 14.47
CA GLN A 132 12.99 15.70 13.10
C GLN A 132 13.13 14.18 12.86
N ILE A 133 12.11 13.43 13.29
CA ILE A 133 11.99 11.96 13.22
C ILE A 133 13.18 11.18 13.80
N GLU A 134 13.87 11.74 14.80
CA GLU A 134 14.88 11.03 15.58
C GLU A 134 14.21 10.13 16.62
N LEU A 135 13.87 8.91 16.19
CA LEU A 135 13.15 7.90 16.96
C LEU A 135 14.11 6.91 17.64
N THR A 136 13.81 6.62 18.91
CA THR A 136 14.41 5.51 19.65
C THR A 136 13.92 4.17 19.11
N GLN A 137 14.60 3.07 19.49
CA GLN A 137 14.17 1.74 19.05
C GLN A 137 12.81 1.37 19.65
N ASP A 138 12.56 1.64 20.93
CA ASP A 138 11.26 1.38 21.57
C ASP A 138 10.11 2.11 20.87
N GLU A 139 10.34 3.34 20.38
CA GLU A 139 9.33 4.08 19.61
C GLU A 139 9.07 3.44 18.24
N LEU A 140 10.13 3.02 17.54
CA LEU A 140 9.99 2.28 16.28
C LEU A 140 9.28 0.94 16.48
N ASP A 141 9.52 0.27 17.60
CA ASP A 141 8.90 -1.01 17.93
C ASP A 141 7.41 -0.83 18.29
N ARG A 142 7.02 0.30 18.89
CA ARG A 142 5.63 0.57 19.34
C ARG A 142 4.75 1.31 18.35
N MET A 143 5.33 2.00 17.37
CA MET A 143 4.53 2.72 16.37
C MET A 143 3.70 1.75 15.52
N SER A 144 2.60 2.20 14.95
CA SER A 144 1.88 1.47 13.90
C SER A 144 2.49 1.72 12.51
N ILE A 145 2.03 0.99 11.50
CA ILE A 145 2.33 1.30 10.09
C ILE A 145 1.83 2.72 9.76
N THR A 146 0.65 3.07 10.25
CA THR A 146 0.00 4.38 10.07
C THR A 146 0.83 5.51 10.67
N ASP A 147 1.36 5.34 11.89
CA ASP A 147 2.24 6.31 12.54
C ASP A 147 3.48 6.56 11.67
N GLY A 148 4.12 5.49 11.20
CA GLY A 148 5.30 5.58 10.35
C GLY A 148 5.03 6.32 9.04
N ALA A 149 3.93 5.99 8.36
CA ALA A 149 3.54 6.64 7.11
C ALA A 149 3.20 8.13 7.29
N GLU A 150 2.49 8.49 8.35
CA GLU A 150 2.17 9.89 8.65
C GLU A 150 3.41 10.69 9.05
N MET A 151 4.29 10.13 9.91
CA MET A 151 5.56 10.78 10.26
C MET A 151 6.42 11.01 9.01
N TRP A 152 6.50 10.05 8.11
CA TRP A 152 7.21 10.21 6.84
C TRP A 152 6.61 11.36 6.02
N ARG A 153 5.30 11.32 5.75
CA ARG A 153 4.60 12.35 4.95
C ARG A 153 4.79 13.75 5.54
N LEU A 154 4.59 13.89 6.85
CA LEU A 154 4.76 15.16 7.58
C LEU A 154 6.23 15.63 7.54
N TYR A 155 7.19 14.73 7.70
CA TYR A 155 8.62 15.07 7.62
C TYR A 155 9.02 15.53 6.21
N SER A 156 8.58 14.82 5.16
CA SER A 156 8.81 15.24 3.78
C SER A 156 8.24 16.63 3.51
N TRP A 157 7.01 16.90 3.96
CA TRP A 157 6.42 18.24 3.86
C TRP A 157 7.23 19.29 4.62
N TYR A 158 7.63 19.00 5.87
CA TYR A 158 8.43 19.90 6.71
C TYR A 158 9.77 20.25 6.06
N ARG A 159 10.47 19.26 5.51
CA ARG A 159 11.72 19.47 4.78
C ARG A 159 11.52 20.30 3.51
N CYS A 160 10.47 20.02 2.72
CA CYS A 160 10.22 20.77 1.50
C CYS A 160 9.73 22.21 1.73
N LYS A 161 8.95 22.47 2.79
CA LYS A 161 8.24 23.75 2.98
C LYS A 161 8.83 24.64 4.06
N VAL A 162 9.35 24.06 5.14
CA VAL A 162 9.89 24.80 6.28
C VAL A 162 11.41 24.89 6.23
N LEU A 163 12.08 23.83 5.75
CA LEU A 163 13.53 23.78 5.64
C LEU A 163 14.02 23.56 4.19
N PRO A 164 13.62 24.41 3.22
CA PRO A 164 13.82 24.16 1.79
C PRO A 164 15.30 24.17 1.36
N THR A 165 16.16 24.82 2.13
CA THR A 165 17.60 24.81 1.92
C THR A 165 18.23 23.65 2.67
N ALA A 166 18.63 22.62 1.92
CA ALA A 166 19.37 21.47 2.43
C ALA A 166 20.72 21.35 1.71
N THR A 167 21.78 21.11 2.45
CA THR A 167 23.06 20.67 1.88
C THR A 167 22.97 19.19 1.49
N ASP A 168 23.91 18.69 0.71
CA ASP A 168 23.97 17.25 0.39
C ASP A 168 24.19 16.39 1.64
N ALA A 169 24.91 16.91 2.63
CA ALA A 169 25.09 16.24 3.92
C ALA A 169 23.77 16.16 4.71
N ASP A 170 22.93 17.20 4.66
CA ASP A 170 21.61 17.17 5.29
C ASP A 170 20.69 16.18 4.58
N ARG A 171 20.69 16.18 3.23
CA ARG A 171 19.93 15.21 2.43
C ARG A 171 20.34 13.77 2.75
N ALA A 172 21.63 13.50 2.92
CA ALA A 172 22.11 12.17 3.29
C ALA A 172 21.62 11.74 4.68
N LYS A 173 21.60 12.65 5.66
CA LYS A 173 21.03 12.39 6.99
C LYS A 173 19.53 12.15 6.93
N ASP A 174 18.80 12.96 6.15
CA ASP A 174 17.37 12.78 5.93
C ASP A 174 17.07 11.41 5.33
N MET A 175 17.84 10.99 4.32
CA MET A 175 17.72 9.66 3.71
C MET A 175 17.97 8.54 4.73
N GLN A 176 18.93 8.70 5.65
CA GLN A 176 19.17 7.71 6.71
C GLN A 176 17.99 7.62 7.69
N LYS A 177 17.43 8.75 8.09
CA LYS A 177 16.25 8.80 8.96
C LYS A 177 15.04 8.12 8.31
N ILE A 178 14.80 8.44 7.04
CA ILE A 178 13.74 7.83 6.22
C ILE A 178 13.98 6.33 6.02
N ALA A 179 15.22 5.90 5.76
CA ALA A 179 15.54 4.48 5.60
C ALA A 179 15.26 3.68 6.89
N LYS A 180 15.60 4.21 8.05
CA LYS A 180 15.30 3.59 9.35
C LYS A 180 13.79 3.48 9.58
N LEU A 181 13.04 4.53 9.21
CA LEU A 181 11.58 4.53 9.30
C LEU A 181 10.96 3.52 8.33
N ALA A 182 11.48 3.43 7.10
CA ALA A 182 11.07 2.46 6.09
C ALA A 182 11.25 1.02 6.57
N GLU A 183 12.42 0.70 7.14
CA GLU A 183 12.72 -0.63 7.69
C GLU A 183 11.72 -1.05 8.78
N ALA A 184 11.40 -0.12 9.69
CA ALA A 184 10.43 -0.37 10.75
C ALA A 184 8.99 -0.51 10.20
N ILE A 185 8.60 0.27 9.18
CA ILE A 185 7.32 0.09 8.48
C ILE A 185 7.25 -1.28 7.82
N VAL A 186 8.30 -1.71 7.11
CA VAL A 186 8.35 -3.03 6.45
C VAL A 186 8.24 -4.15 7.48
N THR A 187 9.00 -4.08 8.56
CA THR A 187 8.97 -5.09 9.64
C THR A 187 7.56 -5.26 10.19
N LYS A 188 6.83 -4.16 10.40
CA LYS A 188 5.44 -4.18 10.85
C LYS A 188 4.49 -4.71 9.80
N MET A 189 4.60 -4.22 8.57
CA MET A 189 3.76 -4.65 7.45
C MET A 189 3.82 -6.17 7.22
N LEU A 190 4.97 -6.80 7.42
CA LEU A 190 5.14 -8.25 7.27
C LEU A 190 4.67 -9.06 8.50
N SER A 191 4.43 -8.42 9.65
CA SER A 191 4.11 -9.09 10.92
C SER A 191 2.69 -8.85 11.44
N VAL A 192 2.00 -7.82 10.96
CA VAL A 192 0.58 -7.57 11.30
C VAL A 192 -0.32 -8.71 10.83
N SER A 193 -1.50 -8.85 11.44
CA SER A 193 -2.42 -9.93 11.09
C SER A 193 -3.11 -9.68 9.75
N GLN A 194 -3.14 -8.44 9.29
CA GLN A 194 -3.76 -8.05 8.04
C GLN A 194 -3.26 -6.70 7.53
N ILE A 195 -3.30 -6.56 6.21
CA ILE A 195 -3.21 -5.29 5.49
C ILE A 195 -4.35 -5.18 4.49
N TYR A 196 -4.54 -4.00 3.91
CA TYR A 196 -5.55 -3.77 2.89
C TYR A 196 -4.87 -3.29 1.61
N CYS A 197 -5.30 -3.77 0.45
CA CYS A 197 -4.71 -3.37 -0.83
C CYS A 197 -5.80 -2.87 -1.78
N VAL A 198 -5.47 -1.86 -2.57
CA VAL A 198 -6.32 -1.37 -3.65
C VAL A 198 -6.18 -2.31 -4.85
N TYR A 199 -7.30 -2.88 -5.29
CA TYR A 199 -7.39 -3.78 -6.45
C TYR A 199 -8.09 -3.09 -7.60
N SER A 200 -7.65 -3.40 -8.82
CA SER A 200 -8.36 -3.04 -10.05
C SER A 200 -9.44 -4.06 -10.34
N LYS A 201 -10.69 -3.61 -10.48
CA LYS A 201 -11.81 -4.47 -10.89
C LYS A 201 -11.70 -4.92 -12.34
N ILE A 202 -10.91 -4.19 -13.15
CA ILE A 202 -10.69 -4.52 -14.56
C ILE A 202 -9.77 -5.72 -14.69
N THR A 203 -8.70 -5.76 -13.89
CA THR A 203 -7.64 -6.77 -14.01
C THR A 203 -7.76 -7.88 -12.97
N GLY A 204 -8.49 -7.66 -11.87
CA GLY A 204 -8.58 -8.61 -10.75
C GLY A 204 -7.33 -8.65 -9.86
N GLU A 205 -6.32 -7.86 -10.20
CA GLU A 205 -5.01 -7.79 -9.54
C GLU A 205 -4.89 -6.49 -8.69
N PRO A 206 -3.93 -6.41 -7.75
CA PRO A 206 -3.55 -5.15 -7.11
C PRO A 206 -3.28 -4.06 -8.14
N ALA A 207 -3.97 -2.93 -7.98
CA ALA A 207 -3.88 -1.80 -8.88
C ALA A 207 -2.49 -1.17 -8.83
N MET A 208 -1.98 -0.77 -9.99
CA MET A 208 -0.68 -0.12 -10.12
C MET A 208 -0.80 1.37 -10.40
N PHE A 209 -0.04 2.17 -9.66
CA PHE A 209 -0.08 3.63 -9.74
C PHE A 209 1.26 4.17 -10.22
N SER A 210 1.25 4.69 -11.45
CA SER A 210 2.38 5.40 -12.07
C SER A 210 1.96 6.82 -12.44
N GLU A 211 2.87 7.76 -12.28
CA GLU A 211 2.68 9.16 -12.63
C GLU A 211 3.55 9.50 -13.84
N THR A 212 2.95 10.12 -14.85
CA THR A 212 3.67 10.60 -16.03
C THR A 212 4.04 12.07 -15.85
N VAL A 213 5.33 12.37 -15.93
CA VAL A 213 5.90 13.70 -15.77
C VAL A 213 6.52 14.16 -17.08
N ASP A 214 6.12 15.34 -17.54
CA ASP A 214 6.79 16.05 -18.64
C ASP A 214 8.11 16.63 -18.13
N GLN A 215 9.23 16.21 -18.75
CA GLN A 215 10.56 16.68 -18.38
C GLN A 215 10.91 18.06 -18.95
N LYS A 216 10.00 18.69 -19.72
CA LYS A 216 10.15 20.01 -20.36
C LYS A 216 11.26 20.09 -21.40
N ASP A 217 11.82 18.96 -21.79
CA ASP A 217 12.79 18.78 -22.88
C ASP A 217 12.19 18.03 -24.07
N GLY A 218 10.87 17.79 -24.05
CA GLY A 218 10.16 16.99 -25.05
C GLY A 218 10.12 15.49 -24.74
N THR A 219 10.69 15.04 -23.62
CA THR A 219 10.60 13.66 -23.14
C THR A 219 9.64 13.53 -21.95
N TYR A 220 9.10 12.34 -21.78
CA TYR A 220 8.23 11.99 -20.65
C TYR A 220 8.89 10.90 -19.81
N MET A 221 8.71 11.00 -18.51
CA MET A 221 9.13 9.98 -17.55
C MET A 221 7.89 9.43 -16.83
N CYS A 222 7.81 8.11 -16.70
CA CYS A 222 6.81 7.48 -15.85
C CYS A 222 7.48 7.07 -14.54
N THR A 223 6.87 7.37 -13.39
CA THR A 223 7.37 6.86 -12.12
C THR A 223 7.23 5.34 -12.09
N PRO A 224 8.12 4.61 -11.36
CA PRO A 224 7.94 3.19 -11.13
C PRO A 224 6.53 2.91 -10.59
N PRO A 225 5.77 1.98 -11.18
CA PRO A 225 4.42 1.70 -10.73
C PRO A 225 4.43 0.96 -9.40
N ASP A 226 3.82 1.57 -8.40
CA ASP A 226 3.65 0.99 -7.07
C ASP A 226 2.23 0.50 -6.89
N ILE A 227 2.04 -0.52 -6.05
CA ILE A 227 0.71 -0.80 -5.49
C ILE A 227 0.42 0.11 -4.31
N TRP A 228 -0.84 0.17 -3.89
CA TRP A 228 -1.24 0.95 -2.71
C TRP A 228 -1.76 0.05 -1.60
N ILE A 229 -1.11 0.14 -0.44
CA ILE A 229 -1.49 -0.56 0.79
C ILE A 229 -2.07 0.44 1.77
N LEU A 230 -3.17 0.06 2.42
CA LEU A 230 -3.88 0.82 3.44
C LEU A 230 -3.87 0.03 4.76
N THR A 231 -3.98 0.77 5.85
CA THR A 231 -4.14 0.23 7.21
C THR A 231 -5.61 0.30 7.63
N LYS A 232 -5.98 -0.44 8.68
CA LYS A 232 -7.35 -0.46 9.20
C LYS A 232 -7.94 0.95 9.45
N PRO A 233 -7.21 1.92 10.05
CA PRO A 233 -7.78 3.24 10.30
C PRO A 233 -8.00 4.09 9.05
N TYR A 234 -7.29 3.79 7.95
CA TYR A 234 -7.32 4.60 6.72
C TYR A 234 -8.04 3.93 5.56
N LYS A 235 -8.33 2.62 5.63
CA LYS A 235 -8.89 1.86 4.50
C LYS A 235 -10.19 2.45 3.95
N ASP A 236 -11.06 2.97 4.82
CA ASP A 236 -12.37 3.47 4.41
C ASP A 236 -12.25 4.93 3.90
N VAL A 237 -11.50 5.78 4.61
CA VAL A 237 -11.33 7.19 4.25
C VAL A 237 -10.53 7.34 2.96
N ILE A 238 -9.38 6.68 2.86
CA ILE A 238 -8.54 6.71 1.65
C ILE A 238 -9.17 5.84 0.56
N GLY A 239 -9.76 4.71 0.92
CA GLY A 239 -10.49 3.85 -0.02
C GLY A 239 -11.59 4.60 -0.77
N ALA A 240 -12.33 5.48 -0.08
CA ALA A 240 -13.37 6.31 -0.67
C ALA A 240 -12.85 7.37 -1.67
N THR A 241 -11.54 7.63 -1.72
CA THR A 241 -10.95 8.52 -2.73
C THR A 241 -10.73 7.84 -4.08
N PHE A 242 -10.70 6.51 -4.11
CA PHE A 242 -10.61 5.76 -5.35
C PHE A 242 -12.00 5.60 -5.99
N PRO A 243 -12.12 5.79 -7.32
CA PRO A 243 -13.38 5.57 -8.01
C PRO A 243 -13.89 4.13 -7.85
N ALA A 244 -15.03 3.95 -7.18
CA ALA A 244 -15.56 2.64 -6.79
C ALA A 244 -15.97 1.75 -7.98
N GLU A 245 -16.20 2.33 -9.16
CA GLU A 245 -16.45 1.61 -10.40
C GLU A 245 -15.19 0.96 -10.97
N LYS A 246 -14.00 1.48 -10.62
CA LYS A 246 -12.70 0.98 -11.09
C LYS A 246 -11.98 0.14 -10.05
N TYR A 247 -12.11 0.50 -8.77
CA TYR A 247 -11.30 -0.07 -7.71
C TYR A 247 -12.14 -0.66 -6.58
N GLU A 248 -11.53 -1.57 -5.84
CA GLU A 248 -12.03 -2.08 -4.57
C GLU A 248 -10.88 -2.28 -3.59
N ILE A 249 -11.21 -2.24 -2.30
CA ILE A 249 -10.24 -2.51 -1.23
C ILE A 249 -10.42 -3.97 -0.81
N ARG A 250 -9.36 -4.76 -0.90
CA ARG A 250 -9.34 -6.16 -0.43
C ARG A 250 -8.45 -6.30 0.78
N GLU A 251 -8.91 -7.09 1.73
CA GLU A 251 -8.14 -7.49 2.92
C GLU A 251 -7.19 -8.63 2.56
N ILE A 252 -5.92 -8.48 2.94
CA ILE A 252 -4.88 -9.50 2.83
C ILE A 252 -4.55 -9.95 4.25
N LYS A 253 -4.95 -11.18 4.58
CA LYS A 253 -4.73 -11.76 5.92
C LYS A 253 -3.38 -12.44 5.99
N ASN A 254 -2.79 -12.38 7.18
CA ASN A 254 -1.57 -13.09 7.55
C ASN A 254 -1.92 -14.36 8.35
N ASP A 255 -2.85 -15.16 7.81
CA ASP A 255 -3.39 -16.36 8.46
C ASP A 255 -2.43 -17.58 8.41
N GLN A 256 -1.51 -17.56 7.46
CA GLN A 256 -0.42 -18.51 7.32
C GLN A 256 0.92 -17.80 7.53
N SER A 257 1.92 -18.56 8.02
CA SER A 257 3.28 -18.05 8.12
C SER A 257 3.71 -17.52 6.75
N ASN A 258 4.01 -16.21 6.68
CA ASN A 258 4.49 -15.49 5.50
C ASN A 258 3.44 -15.11 4.44
N ALA A 259 2.12 -15.22 4.68
CA ALA A 259 1.11 -14.93 3.64
C ALA A 259 1.22 -13.49 3.07
N ILE A 260 1.52 -12.49 3.91
CA ILE A 260 1.77 -11.13 3.41
C ILE A 260 3.07 -11.03 2.59
N SER A 261 4.12 -11.74 3.00
CA SER A 261 5.39 -11.79 2.25
C SER A 261 5.20 -12.44 0.89
N ASP A 262 4.47 -13.57 0.82
CA ASP A 262 4.15 -14.28 -0.41
C ASP A 262 3.27 -13.42 -1.33
N PHE A 263 2.32 -12.67 -0.76
CA PHE A 263 1.55 -11.67 -1.48
C PHE A 263 2.47 -10.63 -2.15
N PHE A 264 3.38 -10.00 -1.41
CA PHE A 264 4.31 -9.03 -1.98
C PHE A 264 5.24 -9.66 -3.02
N GLY A 265 5.78 -10.84 -2.76
CA GLY A 265 6.63 -11.57 -3.70
C GLY A 265 5.91 -11.85 -5.03
N SER A 266 4.65 -12.30 -4.96
CA SER A 266 3.84 -12.50 -6.16
C SER A 266 3.64 -11.20 -6.94
N ILE A 267 3.32 -10.11 -6.26
CA ILE A 267 3.02 -8.83 -6.92
C ILE A 267 4.27 -8.19 -7.53
N PHE A 268 5.42 -8.28 -6.88
CA PHE A 268 6.65 -7.70 -7.42
C PHE A 268 7.24 -8.55 -8.56
N TYR A 269 7.27 -9.87 -8.41
CA TYR A 269 7.99 -10.75 -9.33
C TYR A 269 7.12 -11.43 -10.39
N MET A 270 5.78 -11.38 -10.25
CA MET A 270 4.85 -11.85 -11.27
C MET A 270 4.11 -10.70 -11.95
N ASN A 271 3.58 -9.74 -11.19
CA ASN A 271 2.81 -8.61 -11.75
C ASN A 271 3.70 -7.40 -12.08
N GLY A 272 4.91 -7.34 -11.50
CA GLY A 272 5.89 -6.33 -11.82
C GLY A 272 5.75 -5.01 -11.07
N ALA A 273 4.99 -4.92 -9.97
CA ALA A 273 5.00 -3.68 -9.18
C ALA A 273 6.42 -3.39 -8.63
N CYS A 274 6.82 -2.13 -8.65
CA CYS A 274 8.17 -1.70 -8.27
C CYS A 274 8.30 -1.34 -6.79
N GLY A 275 7.19 -1.27 -6.07
CA GLY A 275 7.13 -0.87 -4.67
C GLY A 275 5.71 -0.74 -4.15
N VAL A 276 5.60 -0.13 -2.98
CA VAL A 276 4.36 0.05 -2.24
C VAL A 276 4.23 1.49 -1.77
N ARG A 277 3.12 2.14 -2.13
CA ARG A 277 2.60 3.34 -1.47
C ARG A 277 1.89 2.92 -0.18
N VAL A 278 2.35 3.43 0.96
CA VAL A 278 1.82 3.06 2.29
C VAL A 278 0.92 4.19 2.80
N VAL A 279 -0.38 3.93 2.85
CA VAL A 279 -1.45 4.84 3.30
C VAL A 279 -1.65 6.07 2.40
N ASN A 280 -0.58 6.76 2.02
CA ASN A 280 -0.59 7.98 1.21
C ASN A 280 0.41 7.87 0.03
N SER A 281 0.35 8.80 -0.92
CA SER A 281 1.23 8.79 -2.10
C SER A 281 2.66 9.28 -1.83
N ASN A 282 2.93 9.87 -0.67
CA ASN A 282 4.26 10.41 -0.33
C ASN A 282 5.16 9.40 0.38
N THR A 283 4.59 8.31 0.90
CA THR A 283 5.33 7.21 1.54
C THR A 283 5.40 6.04 0.58
N SER A 284 6.49 5.96 -0.20
CA SER A 284 6.74 4.84 -1.11
C SER A 284 8.00 4.08 -0.70
N ILE A 285 7.91 2.74 -0.70
CA ILE A 285 8.98 1.82 -0.36
C ILE A 285 9.19 0.85 -1.53
N SER A 286 10.41 0.79 -2.06
CA SER A 286 10.77 -0.07 -3.18
C SER A 286 10.63 -1.56 -2.84
N ALA A 287 10.24 -2.37 -3.83
CA ALA A 287 10.03 -3.81 -3.71
C ALA A 287 11.21 -4.56 -3.05
N GLU A 288 12.44 -4.22 -3.45
CA GLU A 288 13.69 -4.80 -2.95
C GLU A 288 13.96 -4.56 -1.46
N LYS A 289 13.26 -3.60 -0.84
CA LYS A 289 13.35 -3.34 0.61
C LYS A 289 12.31 -4.13 1.40
N ILE A 290 11.33 -4.73 0.73
CA ILE A 290 10.20 -5.41 1.36
C ILE A 290 10.39 -6.92 1.31
N VAL A 291 10.67 -7.47 0.13
CA VAL A 291 10.97 -8.89 -0.06
C VAL A 291 12.16 -9.05 -1.00
N GLU A 292 12.94 -10.09 -0.76
CA GLU A 292 14.11 -10.40 -1.59
C GLU A 292 13.68 -10.96 -2.94
N LYS A 293 14.50 -10.68 -3.96
CA LYS A 293 14.32 -11.26 -5.28
C LYS A 293 14.56 -12.77 -5.22
N PRO A 294 13.64 -13.60 -5.75
CA PRO A 294 13.87 -15.04 -5.86
C PRO A 294 15.17 -15.33 -6.60
N ASP A 295 16.05 -16.12 -5.99
CA ASP A 295 17.28 -16.58 -6.60
C ASP A 295 17.12 -18.00 -7.17
N PHE A 296 17.13 -18.09 -8.50
CA PHE A 296 17.07 -19.35 -9.24
C PHE A 296 18.41 -19.72 -9.87
N SER A 297 19.52 -19.09 -9.47
CA SER A 297 20.86 -19.35 -10.01
C SER A 297 21.27 -20.82 -9.86
N ASN A 298 20.86 -21.45 -8.75
CA ASN A 298 21.10 -22.86 -8.44
C ASN A 298 20.19 -23.83 -9.19
N LEU A 299 19.16 -23.34 -9.89
CA LEU A 299 18.27 -24.18 -10.70
C LEU A 299 18.77 -24.22 -12.15
N PRO A 300 18.77 -25.42 -12.78
CA PRO A 300 18.91 -25.54 -14.24
C PRO A 300 17.89 -24.65 -14.96
N GLU A 301 18.24 -24.08 -16.13
CA GLU A 301 17.39 -23.12 -16.85
C GLU A 301 15.96 -23.65 -17.06
N ILE A 302 15.84 -24.94 -17.41
CA ILE A 302 14.56 -25.63 -17.62
C ILE A 302 13.66 -25.68 -16.37
N ASN A 303 14.24 -25.63 -15.17
CA ASN A 303 13.51 -25.67 -13.90
C ASN A 303 13.23 -24.28 -13.35
N ARG A 304 13.74 -23.22 -14.00
CA ARG A 304 13.46 -21.84 -13.57
C ARG A 304 12.02 -21.50 -13.93
N PRO A 305 11.24 -20.94 -13.00
CA PRO A 305 9.86 -20.54 -13.30
C PRO A 305 9.86 -19.46 -14.37
N VAL A 306 8.90 -19.55 -15.30
CA VAL A 306 8.64 -18.49 -16.26
C VAL A 306 7.98 -17.33 -15.52
N MET A 307 8.62 -16.16 -15.57
CA MET A 307 8.13 -14.91 -15.00
C MET A 307 8.46 -13.79 -15.96
N ASN A 308 7.48 -12.93 -16.28
CA ASN A 308 7.70 -11.75 -17.12
C ASN A 308 7.15 -10.48 -16.45
N PRO A 309 7.63 -10.12 -15.24
CA PRO A 309 7.08 -8.99 -14.48
C PRO A 309 7.16 -7.67 -15.24
N ASP A 310 8.23 -7.44 -16.01
CA ASP A 310 8.39 -6.19 -16.75
C ASP A 310 7.39 -6.05 -17.90
N LEU A 311 7.06 -7.14 -18.60
CA LEU A 311 5.99 -7.15 -19.61
C LEU A 311 4.62 -7.01 -18.95
N GLU A 312 4.36 -7.83 -17.93
CA GLU A 312 3.06 -7.91 -17.27
C GLU A 312 2.63 -6.58 -16.66
N ARG A 313 3.59 -5.86 -16.04
CA ARG A 313 3.39 -4.52 -15.52
C ARG A 313 2.70 -3.61 -16.54
N TRP A 314 3.21 -3.58 -17.77
CA TRP A 314 2.69 -2.70 -18.81
C TRP A 314 1.36 -3.19 -19.36
N ILE A 315 1.14 -4.51 -19.47
CA ILE A 315 -0.16 -5.08 -19.83
C ILE A 315 -1.24 -4.62 -18.83
N LEU A 316 -0.96 -4.76 -17.53
CA LEU A 316 -1.88 -4.36 -16.47
C LEU A 316 -2.12 -2.83 -16.44
N LEU A 317 -1.08 -2.00 -16.59
CA LEU A 317 -1.23 -0.55 -16.65
C LEU A 317 -2.06 -0.09 -17.86
N ILE A 318 -1.87 -0.71 -19.02
CA ILE A 318 -2.69 -0.43 -20.22
C ILE A 318 -4.15 -0.82 -19.97
N ALA A 319 -4.38 -1.98 -19.34
CA ALA A 319 -5.72 -2.44 -18.99
C ALA A 319 -6.43 -1.46 -18.02
N GLU A 320 -5.73 -1.00 -16.99
CA GLU A 320 -6.23 -0.06 -15.99
C GLU A 320 -6.50 1.33 -16.57
N LEU A 321 -5.68 1.79 -17.52
CA LEU A 321 -5.89 3.04 -18.26
C LEU A 321 -7.21 3.01 -19.03
N GLY A 322 -7.54 1.84 -19.60
CA GLY A 322 -8.73 1.63 -20.41
C GLY A 322 -8.66 2.34 -21.77
N HIS A 323 -9.82 2.66 -22.34
CA HIS A 323 -9.87 3.35 -23.64
C HIS A 323 -9.31 4.79 -23.51
N PRO A 324 -8.31 5.17 -24.34
CA PRO A 324 -7.74 6.51 -24.30
C PRO A 324 -8.66 7.50 -25.02
N ASP A 325 -9.59 8.09 -24.29
CA ASP A 325 -10.61 9.04 -24.77
C ASP A 325 -10.19 10.53 -24.64
N THR A 326 -8.96 10.79 -24.17
CA THR A 326 -8.40 12.13 -24.05
C THR A 326 -6.97 12.18 -24.61
N PRO A 327 -6.48 13.35 -25.05
CA PRO A 327 -5.10 13.50 -25.53
C PRO A 327 -4.04 13.04 -24.53
N ASP A 328 -4.26 13.31 -23.24
CA ASP A 328 -3.34 12.89 -22.17
C ASP A 328 -3.32 11.35 -22.03
N LYS A 329 -4.48 10.70 -22.08
CA LYS A 329 -4.54 9.23 -22.05
C LYS A 329 -3.97 8.61 -23.31
N GLU A 330 -4.16 9.22 -24.48
CA GLU A 330 -3.52 8.74 -25.72
C GLU A 330 -2.00 8.79 -25.64
N LEU A 331 -1.45 9.86 -25.07
CA LEU A 331 -0.02 9.99 -24.82
C LEU A 331 0.48 8.88 -23.87
N ILE A 332 -0.17 8.73 -22.71
CA ILE A 332 0.19 7.71 -21.71
C ILE A 332 0.08 6.30 -22.32
N TYR A 333 -0.99 6.02 -23.06
CA TYR A 333 -1.17 4.75 -23.76
C TYR A 333 -0.01 4.47 -24.71
N LYS A 334 0.40 5.44 -25.54
CA LYS A 334 1.53 5.29 -26.47
C LYS A 334 2.84 5.00 -25.72
N LEU A 335 3.08 5.68 -24.59
CA LEU A 335 4.25 5.43 -23.75
C LEU A 335 4.24 4.01 -23.19
N TYR A 336 3.14 3.60 -22.54
CA TYR A 336 3.02 2.26 -21.97
C TYR A 336 3.11 1.16 -23.03
N PHE A 337 2.46 1.37 -24.19
CA PHE A 337 2.53 0.44 -25.30
C PHE A 337 3.96 0.31 -25.86
N SER A 338 4.72 1.42 -25.93
CA SER A 338 6.13 1.38 -26.31
C SER A 338 7.02 0.66 -25.28
N PHE A 339 6.69 0.73 -23.99
CA PHE A 339 7.44 -0.03 -22.98
C PHE A 339 7.07 -1.51 -23.02
N MET A 340 5.78 -1.83 -23.13
CA MET A 340 5.27 -3.18 -23.31
C MET A 340 5.92 -3.85 -24.52
N SER A 341 5.98 -3.19 -25.69
CA SER A 341 6.55 -3.79 -26.91
C SER A 341 8.03 -4.15 -26.76
N ARG A 342 8.82 -3.33 -26.07
CA ARG A 342 10.23 -3.59 -25.77
C ARG A 342 10.44 -4.77 -24.84
N GLU A 343 9.54 -4.99 -23.90
CA GLU A 343 9.63 -6.15 -23.00
C GLU A 343 9.04 -7.41 -23.63
N LEU A 344 8.06 -7.26 -24.53
CA LEU A 344 7.43 -8.37 -25.25
C LEU A 344 8.43 -9.15 -26.12
N VAL A 345 9.33 -8.46 -26.83
CA VAL A 345 10.38 -9.11 -27.67
C VAL A 345 11.43 -9.86 -26.84
N LYS A 346 11.51 -9.62 -25.53
CA LYS A 346 12.45 -10.30 -24.62
C LYS A 346 11.79 -11.45 -23.86
N ALA A 347 10.46 -11.49 -23.85
CA ALA A 347 9.68 -12.36 -22.99
C ALA A 347 9.70 -13.82 -23.48
N LYS A 348 9.64 -14.75 -22.52
CA LYS A 348 9.39 -16.17 -22.78
C LYS A 348 8.02 -16.51 -22.21
N PHE A 349 7.16 -17.13 -23.00
CA PHE A 349 5.78 -17.42 -22.60
C PHE A 349 5.56 -18.91 -22.39
N LEU A 350 4.59 -19.22 -21.54
CA LEU A 350 4.01 -20.55 -21.42
C LEU A 350 2.87 -20.70 -22.43
N ILE A 351 3.02 -21.65 -23.34
CA ILE A 351 2.00 -22.03 -24.31
C ILE A 351 1.33 -23.31 -23.79
N PRO A 352 0.01 -23.30 -23.53
CA PRO A 352 -0.67 -24.49 -23.08
C PRO A 352 -0.66 -25.56 -24.16
N MET A 353 -0.19 -26.74 -23.76
CA MET A 353 -0.19 -27.92 -24.61
C MET A 353 -0.80 -29.13 -23.90
N LYS A 354 -1.40 -30.02 -24.69
CA LYS A 354 -1.85 -31.36 -24.30
C LYS A 354 -1.29 -32.37 -25.29
N ALA A 355 -0.66 -33.41 -24.78
CA ALA A 355 -0.30 -34.57 -25.59
C ALA A 355 -1.43 -35.61 -25.52
N ASP A 356 -1.56 -36.41 -26.57
CA ASP A 356 -2.46 -37.57 -26.64
C ASP A 356 -2.02 -38.72 -25.72
N ASN A 357 -0.73 -38.80 -25.42
CA ASN A 357 -0.12 -39.72 -24.46
C ASN A 357 0.47 -38.97 -23.26
N ASP A 358 0.72 -39.68 -22.14
CA ASP A 358 1.43 -39.12 -21.00
C ASP A 358 2.81 -38.60 -21.43
N MET A 359 3.08 -37.32 -21.16
CA MET A 359 4.38 -36.72 -21.48
C MET A 359 5.45 -37.37 -20.61
N PRO A 360 6.57 -37.86 -21.19
CA PRO A 360 7.67 -38.41 -20.42
C PRO A 360 8.23 -37.36 -19.45
N SER A 361 8.73 -37.81 -18.30
CA SER A 361 9.47 -36.93 -17.41
C SER A 361 10.74 -36.41 -18.10
N PRO A 362 11.12 -35.14 -17.88
CA PRO A 362 12.37 -34.60 -18.41
C PRO A 362 13.58 -35.37 -17.88
N ASP A 363 14.65 -35.44 -18.66
CA ASP A 363 15.95 -35.92 -18.18
C ASP A 363 16.62 -34.90 -17.21
N GLU A 364 17.82 -35.24 -16.73
CA GLU A 364 18.60 -34.38 -15.82
C GLU A 364 18.92 -32.97 -16.38
N ASN A 365 18.85 -32.80 -17.72
CA ASN A 365 19.03 -31.54 -18.41
C ASN A 365 17.69 -30.88 -18.81
N GLY A 366 16.56 -31.46 -18.40
CA GLY A 366 15.22 -30.99 -18.75
C GLY A 366 14.74 -31.37 -20.13
N LYS A 367 15.47 -32.20 -20.87
CA LYS A 367 15.08 -32.60 -22.22
C LYS A 367 14.03 -33.71 -22.13
N VAL A 368 12.95 -33.56 -22.88
CA VAL A 368 11.93 -34.59 -23.07
C VAL A 368 12.11 -35.17 -24.47
N VAL A 369 12.26 -36.50 -24.56
CA VAL A 369 12.26 -37.21 -25.84
C VAL A 369 10.84 -37.69 -26.09
N ILE A 370 10.20 -37.12 -27.10
CA ILE A 370 8.81 -37.44 -27.48
C ILE A 370 8.85 -38.58 -28.49
N GLU A 371 7.95 -39.55 -28.34
CA GLU A 371 7.84 -40.65 -29.29
C GLU A 371 7.41 -40.13 -30.66
N LYS A 372 7.97 -40.74 -31.71
CA LYS A 372 7.56 -40.45 -33.08
C LYS A 372 6.05 -40.71 -33.19
N ASP A 373 5.34 -39.77 -33.84
CA ASP A 373 3.88 -39.78 -34.04
C ASP A 373 3.03 -39.36 -32.81
N THR A 374 3.64 -38.84 -31.73
CA THR A 374 2.90 -38.16 -30.65
C THR A 374 2.20 -36.90 -31.16
N THR A 375 0.91 -36.74 -30.86
CA THR A 375 0.15 -35.54 -31.24
C THR A 375 0.14 -34.53 -30.10
N ILE A 376 0.58 -33.30 -30.38
CA ILE A 376 0.51 -32.18 -29.43
C ILE A 376 -0.59 -31.23 -29.88
N ALA A 377 -1.60 -31.06 -29.03
CA ALA A 377 -2.62 -30.04 -29.18
C ALA A 377 -2.19 -28.74 -28.49
N LEU A 378 -2.25 -27.63 -29.22
CA LEU A 378 -2.08 -26.29 -28.67
C LEU A 378 -3.44 -25.65 -28.41
N ALA A 379 -3.55 -24.88 -27.33
CA ALA A 379 -4.75 -24.11 -27.07
C ALA A 379 -4.83 -22.89 -28.00
N THR A 380 -5.76 -22.90 -28.95
CA THR A 380 -6.01 -21.80 -29.88
C THR A 380 -7.42 -21.25 -29.76
N ILE A 381 -7.61 -20.02 -30.25
CA ILE A 381 -8.90 -19.35 -30.45
C ILE A 381 -8.97 -18.83 -31.89
N GLU A 382 -10.14 -18.37 -32.31
CA GLU A 382 -10.28 -17.63 -33.57
C GLU A 382 -9.56 -16.29 -33.45
N GLY A 383 -8.58 -16.06 -34.33
CA GLY A 383 -7.85 -14.81 -34.43
C GLY A 383 -8.41 -13.92 -35.54
N LYS A 384 -7.62 -12.91 -35.94
CA LYS A 384 -8.01 -11.96 -36.98
C LYS A 384 -7.71 -12.52 -38.36
N HIS A 385 -8.47 -12.05 -39.36
CA HIS A 385 -8.26 -12.39 -40.77
C HIS A 385 -8.22 -13.89 -41.08
N GLY A 386 -8.92 -14.71 -40.27
CA GLY A 386 -8.96 -16.16 -40.41
C GLY A 386 -7.69 -16.88 -39.95
N ARG A 387 -6.71 -16.17 -39.36
CA ARG A 387 -5.57 -16.81 -38.69
C ARG A 387 -5.99 -17.30 -37.29
N PRO A 388 -5.60 -18.51 -36.87
CA PRO A 388 -5.77 -18.93 -35.48
C PRO A 388 -4.86 -18.12 -34.56
N ALA A 389 -5.35 -17.79 -33.36
CA ALA A 389 -4.54 -17.18 -32.32
C ALA A 389 -4.19 -18.21 -31.24
N VAL A 390 -2.90 -18.37 -30.93
CA VAL A 390 -2.44 -19.27 -29.86
C VAL A 390 -2.52 -18.55 -28.51
N ARG A 391 -2.98 -19.26 -27.48
CA ARG A 391 -2.96 -18.75 -26.11
C ARG A 391 -1.55 -18.82 -25.54
N MET A 392 -1.12 -17.74 -24.91
CA MET A 392 0.21 -17.62 -24.30
C MET A 392 0.07 -16.97 -22.92
N PHE A 393 0.93 -17.34 -21.98
CA PHE A 393 0.86 -16.83 -20.61
C PHE A 393 2.23 -16.35 -20.13
N THR A 394 2.25 -15.22 -19.43
CA THR A 394 3.48 -14.64 -18.87
C THR A 394 4.03 -15.45 -17.70
N ASP A 395 3.22 -16.34 -17.12
CA ASP A 395 3.58 -17.16 -15.98
C ASP A 395 2.54 -18.25 -15.66
N TRP A 396 2.91 -19.12 -14.72
CA TRP A 396 2.09 -20.26 -14.32
C TRP A 396 0.79 -19.90 -13.58
N LYS A 397 0.73 -18.77 -12.87
CA LYS A 397 -0.49 -18.32 -12.19
C LYS A 397 -1.55 -18.02 -13.24
N ARG A 398 -1.19 -17.25 -14.27
CA ARG A 398 -2.11 -16.87 -15.36
C ARG A 398 -2.47 -18.05 -16.27
N LEU A 399 -1.53 -18.96 -16.54
CA LEU A 399 -1.84 -20.21 -17.26
C LEU A 399 -2.93 -21.00 -16.53
N ARG A 400 -2.80 -21.19 -15.21
CA ARG A 400 -3.80 -21.93 -14.41
C ARG A 400 -5.15 -21.22 -14.35
N GLN A 401 -5.18 -19.89 -14.37
CA GLN A 401 -6.41 -19.11 -14.45
C GLN A 401 -7.10 -19.25 -15.82
N GLY A 402 -6.32 -19.16 -16.91
CA GLY A 402 -6.85 -19.18 -18.28
C GLY A 402 -7.16 -20.57 -18.84
N MET A 403 -6.55 -21.62 -18.29
CA MET A 403 -6.71 -23.01 -18.74
C MET A 403 -7.42 -23.85 -17.68
N LYS A 404 -8.75 -23.88 -17.73
CA LYS A 404 -9.58 -24.70 -16.84
C LYS A 404 -9.53 -26.19 -17.25
N GLY A 405 -9.42 -27.09 -16.27
CA GLY A 405 -9.40 -28.55 -16.45
C GLY A 405 -8.02 -29.19 -16.30
N GLU A 406 -7.98 -30.49 -16.03
CA GLU A 406 -6.73 -31.24 -15.82
C GLU A 406 -5.93 -31.46 -17.12
N GLY A 407 -4.62 -31.65 -16.98
CA GLY A 407 -3.73 -32.12 -18.05
C GLY A 407 -3.10 -31.05 -18.96
N TRP A 408 -3.27 -29.76 -18.69
CA TRP A 408 -2.55 -28.71 -19.44
C TRP A 408 -1.13 -28.53 -18.92
N ASN A 409 -0.14 -28.72 -19.80
CA ASN A 409 1.26 -28.42 -19.55
C ASN A 409 1.67 -27.12 -20.26
N GLY A 410 2.79 -26.54 -19.86
CA GLY A 410 3.35 -25.33 -20.46
C GLY A 410 4.56 -25.64 -21.33
N PHE A 411 4.51 -25.27 -22.60
CA PHE A 411 5.67 -25.22 -23.49
C PHE A 411 6.25 -23.81 -23.51
N ILE A 412 7.56 -23.67 -23.26
CA ILE A 412 8.20 -22.35 -23.17
C ILE A 412 8.67 -21.92 -24.55
N GLN A 413 8.19 -20.79 -25.05
CA GLN A 413 8.63 -20.18 -26.32
C GLN A 413 8.68 -18.66 -26.24
N PRO A 414 9.64 -18.03 -26.94
CA PRO A 414 9.53 -16.60 -27.26
C PRO A 414 8.40 -16.39 -28.27
N ILE A 415 7.93 -15.15 -28.43
CA ILE A 415 6.78 -14.87 -29.30
C ILE A 415 7.08 -15.16 -30.78
N GLU A 416 8.32 -14.98 -31.21
CA GLU A 416 8.82 -15.27 -32.56
C GLU A 416 8.63 -16.74 -32.94
N GLY A 417 8.63 -17.63 -31.95
CA GLY A 417 8.41 -19.06 -32.17
C GLY A 417 6.99 -19.39 -32.64
N MET A 418 6.03 -18.46 -32.50
CA MET A 418 4.62 -18.68 -32.84
C MET A 418 4.05 -17.64 -33.81
N ILE A 419 4.45 -16.36 -33.70
CA ILE A 419 3.78 -15.23 -34.37
C ILE A 419 3.74 -15.33 -35.90
N GLY A 420 4.72 -16.01 -36.50
CA GLY A 420 4.75 -16.23 -37.95
C GLY A 420 3.65 -17.19 -38.45
N SER A 421 3.11 -18.06 -37.60
CA SER A 421 2.05 -19.02 -37.95
C SER A 421 0.71 -18.78 -37.25
N PHE A 422 0.74 -18.14 -36.09
CA PHE A 422 -0.42 -17.85 -35.25
C PHE A 422 -0.41 -16.38 -34.87
N ASP A 423 -1.58 -15.79 -34.65
CA ASP A 423 -1.64 -14.59 -33.81
C ASP A 423 -1.44 -15.00 -32.34
N CYS A 424 -1.14 -14.06 -31.45
CA CYS A 424 -0.82 -14.36 -30.05
C CYS A 424 -1.84 -13.70 -29.11
N ALA A 425 -2.61 -14.51 -28.39
CA ALA A 425 -3.51 -14.09 -27.32
C ALA A 425 -2.83 -14.31 -25.97
N ILE A 426 -2.23 -13.25 -25.42
CA ILE A 426 -1.44 -13.27 -24.19
C ILE A 426 -2.37 -13.03 -22.99
N ASN A 427 -2.24 -13.86 -21.95
CA ASN A 427 -2.95 -13.76 -20.68
C ASN A 427 -4.49 -13.73 -20.81
N LEU A 428 -5.03 -14.53 -21.73
CA LEU A 428 -6.47 -14.71 -21.85
C LEU A 428 -7.02 -15.52 -20.66
N THR A 429 -7.36 -14.81 -19.58
CA THR A 429 -7.94 -15.35 -18.34
C THR A 429 -9.42 -14.96 -18.21
N GLU A 430 -10.00 -15.09 -17.02
CA GLU A 430 -11.34 -14.54 -16.73
C GLU A 430 -11.37 -13.01 -16.69
N TYR A 431 -10.21 -12.36 -16.55
CA TYR A 431 -10.02 -10.92 -16.72
C TYR A 431 -9.44 -10.66 -18.12
N ASP A 432 -10.28 -10.72 -19.14
CA ASP A 432 -9.88 -10.60 -20.55
C ASP A 432 -9.06 -9.34 -20.87
N LYS A 433 -9.39 -8.22 -20.21
CA LYS A 433 -8.68 -6.95 -20.34
C LYS A 433 -7.29 -6.94 -19.72
N ALA A 434 -6.96 -7.87 -18.83
CA ALA A 434 -5.62 -8.05 -18.28
C ALA A 434 -4.68 -8.85 -19.20
N GLY A 435 -5.12 -9.12 -20.43
CA GLY A 435 -4.31 -9.69 -21.50
C GLY A 435 -4.10 -8.73 -22.65
N CYS A 436 -3.38 -9.20 -23.67
CA CYS A 436 -3.22 -8.47 -24.92
C CYS A 436 -3.25 -9.41 -26.13
N TYR A 437 -3.55 -8.82 -27.29
CA TYR A 437 -3.59 -9.53 -28.56
C TYR A 437 -2.57 -8.94 -29.50
N ILE A 438 -1.69 -9.77 -30.06
CA ILE A 438 -0.62 -9.38 -30.96
C ILE A 438 -0.76 -10.16 -32.26
N ASP A 439 -0.87 -9.45 -33.37
CA ASP A 439 -0.77 -10.02 -34.72
C ASP A 439 0.62 -9.76 -35.32
N GLU A 440 0.90 -10.43 -36.44
CA GLU A 440 2.20 -10.36 -37.11
C GLU A 440 2.57 -8.93 -37.53
N GLU A 441 1.60 -8.13 -37.98
CA GLU A 441 1.81 -6.73 -38.38
C GLU A 441 2.23 -5.86 -37.19
N MET A 442 1.52 -5.97 -36.06
CA MET A 442 1.92 -5.29 -34.83
C MET A 442 3.32 -5.67 -34.40
N PHE A 443 3.63 -6.96 -34.40
CA PHE A 443 4.93 -7.47 -33.96
C PHE A 443 6.07 -6.98 -34.85
N MET A 444 5.90 -6.97 -36.17
CA MET A 444 6.90 -6.41 -37.10
C MET A 444 7.17 -4.93 -36.85
N GLY A 445 6.18 -4.18 -36.37
CA GLY A 445 6.34 -2.76 -36.00
C GLY A 445 7.07 -2.52 -34.67
N PHE A 446 7.38 -3.57 -33.90
CA PHE A 446 8.12 -3.45 -32.64
C PHE A 446 9.63 -3.57 -32.79
N ASN A 447 10.08 -4.23 -33.86
CA ASN A 447 11.49 -4.38 -34.26
C ASN A 447 11.92 -3.23 -35.17
#